data_AF-A0A7H0LHQ6-F1
#
_entry.id   AF-A0A7H0LHQ6-F1
#
_cell.length_a   1.000
_cell.length_b   1.000
_cell.length_c   1.000
_cell.angle_alpha   90.00
_cell.angle_beta   90.00
_cell.angle_gamma   90.00
#
_symmetry.space_group_name_H-M   'P 1'
#
loop_
_entity.id
_entity.type
_entity.pdbx_description
1 polymer ?
#
loop_
_entity_poly.entity_id
_entity_poly.type
_entity_poly.pdbx_seq_one_letter_code
_entity_poly.pdbx_strand_id
1 'polypeptide(L)'
;MSGFFTIDSIQAFLEARRDAHARLRCGPNEHLTVNDLREMKIQSQDIVGKFYSVLADPVYRSRRLAFVVASSLARMQLVRALGSRSAECFTDPLAAEQWLFEDLIAHRAAVAAAR
;
A
#
# COMPACT_ATOMS: atom_id res chain seq x y z
N MET A 1 -3.46 -8.54 5.99
CA MET A 1 -2.46 -8.42 7.09
C MET A 1 -3.21 -8.38 8.41
N SER A 2 -2.92 -9.30 9.33
CA SER A 2 -3.72 -9.51 10.55
C SER A 2 -2.84 -9.70 11.80
N GLY A 3 -3.41 -9.43 12.98
CA GLY A 3 -2.73 -9.69 14.25
C GLY A 3 -1.69 -8.64 14.65
N PHE A 4 -0.69 -9.05 15.43
CA PHE A 4 0.45 -8.25 15.86
C PHE A 4 1.67 -8.54 14.99
N PHE A 5 2.49 -7.53 14.72
CA PHE A 5 3.74 -7.68 14.01
C PHE A 5 4.92 -7.64 14.98
N THR A 6 5.87 -8.51 14.71
CA THR A 6 7.24 -8.47 15.24
C THR A 6 8.19 -7.96 14.17
N ILE A 7 9.43 -7.63 14.56
CA ILE A 7 10.48 -7.29 13.60
C ILE A 7 10.67 -8.42 12.58
N ASP A 8 10.67 -9.68 13.02
CA ASP A 8 10.81 -10.83 12.14
C ASP A 8 9.67 -10.92 11.14
N SER A 9 8.42 -10.65 11.57
CA SER A 9 7.28 -10.64 10.65
C SER A 9 7.36 -9.53 9.61
N ILE A 10 7.95 -8.38 9.95
CA ILE A 10 8.19 -7.29 9.00
C ILE A 10 9.27 -7.71 7.99
N GLN A 11 10.35 -8.34 8.43
CA GLN A 11 11.41 -8.83 7.53
C GLN A 11 10.87 -9.91 6.58
N ALA A 12 10.12 -10.88 7.10
CA ALA A 12 9.46 -11.91 6.29
C ALA A 12 8.50 -11.29 5.27
N PHE A 13 7.75 -10.24 5.66
CA PHE A 13 6.91 -9.50 4.73
C PHE A 13 7.72 -8.81 3.62
N LEU A 14 8.84 -8.16 3.95
CA LEU A 14 9.68 -7.47 2.97
C LEU A 14 10.34 -8.44 1.98
N GLU A 15 10.72 -9.63 2.44
CA GLU A 15 11.24 -10.71 1.60
C GLU A 15 10.17 -11.27 0.67
N ALA A 16 9.01 -11.65 1.21
CA ALA A 16 7.88 -12.13 0.41
C ALA A 16 7.41 -11.07 -0.61
N ARG A 17 7.43 -9.78 -0.21
CA ARG A 17 7.17 -8.65 -1.10
C ARG A 17 8.17 -8.61 -2.24
N ARG A 18 9.47 -8.71 -1.95
CA ARG A 18 10.54 -8.69 -2.97
C ARG A 18 10.33 -9.78 -4.01
N ASP A 19 10.07 -11.00 -3.57
CA ASP A 19 9.84 -12.14 -4.47
C ASP A 19 8.59 -11.95 -5.33
N ALA A 20 7.51 -11.42 -4.74
CA ALA A 20 6.29 -11.10 -5.47
C ALA A 20 6.52 -10.00 -6.51
N HIS A 21 7.26 -8.95 -6.17
CA HIS A 21 7.54 -7.82 -7.07
C HIS A 21 8.45 -8.21 -8.23
N ALA A 22 9.38 -9.14 -8.02
CA ALA A 22 10.23 -9.68 -9.10
C ALA A 22 9.43 -10.38 -10.20
N ARG A 23 8.18 -10.80 -9.94
CA ARG A 23 7.29 -11.45 -10.91
C ARG A 23 6.37 -10.48 -11.65
N LEU A 24 6.37 -9.19 -11.29
CA LEU A 24 5.54 -8.19 -11.95
C LEU A 24 6.06 -7.89 -13.35
N ARG A 25 5.15 -7.60 -14.27
CA ARG A 25 5.44 -7.32 -15.69
C ARG A 25 5.38 -5.82 -16.03
N CYS A 26 5.44 -4.96 -15.00
CA CYS A 26 5.43 -3.51 -15.15
C CYS A 26 6.80 -2.93 -14.75
N GLY A 27 7.05 -1.67 -15.12
CA GLY A 27 8.26 -0.97 -14.71
C GLY A 27 8.33 -0.76 -13.19
N PRO A 28 9.51 -0.34 -12.69
CA PRO A 28 9.67 0.03 -11.28
C PRO A 28 8.61 1.04 -10.85
N ASN A 29 7.97 0.79 -9.71
CA ASN A 29 6.95 1.66 -9.11
C ASN A 29 5.69 1.91 -9.97
N GLU A 30 5.49 1.19 -11.08
CA GLU A 30 4.27 1.28 -11.91
C GLU A 30 3.13 0.37 -11.43
N HIS A 31 3.42 -0.46 -10.43
CA HIS A 31 2.47 -1.39 -9.84
C HIS A 31 1.44 -0.68 -8.96
N LEU A 32 0.27 -1.32 -8.85
CA LEU A 32 -0.79 -0.95 -7.93
C LEU A 32 -0.71 -1.85 -6.68
N THR A 33 -0.94 -1.28 -5.50
CA THR A 33 -0.88 -2.02 -4.24
C THR A 33 -2.15 -1.80 -3.43
N VAL A 34 -2.69 -2.89 -2.88
CA VAL A 34 -3.72 -2.85 -1.84
C VAL A 34 -3.19 -3.53 -0.58
N ASN A 35 -3.30 -2.84 0.55
CA ASN A 35 -2.99 -3.37 1.87
C ASN A 35 -4.29 -3.55 2.64
N ASP A 36 -4.73 -4.80 2.83
CA ASP A 36 -5.86 -5.11 3.69
C ASP A 36 -5.39 -5.23 5.15
N LEU A 37 -5.84 -4.29 5.97
CA LEU A 37 -5.46 -4.11 7.37
C LEU A 37 -6.65 -4.29 8.33
N ARG A 38 -7.80 -4.79 7.85
CA ARG A 38 -9.03 -4.87 8.66
C ARG A 38 -8.87 -5.69 9.93
N GLU A 39 -8.09 -6.77 9.85
CA GLU A 39 -7.82 -7.67 10.98
C GLU A 39 -6.51 -7.34 11.73
N MET A 40 -5.91 -6.18 11.45
CA MET A 40 -4.71 -5.74 12.14
C MET A 40 -5.04 -5.27 13.56
N LYS A 41 -4.28 -5.74 14.55
CA LYS A 41 -4.37 -5.23 15.93
C LYS A 41 -3.58 -3.93 16.08
N ILE A 42 -3.83 -3.18 17.14
CA ILE A 42 -3.02 -1.98 17.44
C ILE A 42 -1.57 -2.42 17.63
N GLN A 43 -0.66 -1.79 16.90
CA GLN A 43 0.77 -2.11 16.93
C GLN A 43 1.50 -1.23 17.96
N SER A 44 2.68 -1.68 18.41
CA SER A 44 3.56 -0.85 19.24
C SER A 44 4.12 0.34 18.43
N GLN A 45 4.55 1.40 19.11
CA GLN A 45 5.13 2.58 18.45
C GLN A 45 6.37 2.24 17.61
N ASP A 46 7.21 1.31 18.09
CA ASP A 46 8.40 0.84 17.35
C ASP A 46 8.02 0.19 16.01
N ILE A 47 7.01 -0.69 16.04
CA ILE A 47 6.51 -1.37 14.84
C ILE A 47 5.88 -0.38 13.88
N VAL A 48 5.10 0.57 14.41
CA VAL A 48 4.53 1.68 13.65
C VAL A 48 5.67 2.48 12.97
N GLY A 49 6.71 2.86 13.70
CA GLY A 49 7.88 3.57 13.18
C GLY A 49 8.59 2.84 12.05
N LYS A 50 8.70 1.51 12.13
CA LYS A 50 9.26 0.69 11.04
C LYS A 50 8.40 0.73 9.78
N PHE A 51 7.07 0.62 9.90
CA PHE A 51 6.18 0.78 8.75
C PHE A 51 6.28 2.18 8.15
N TYR A 52 6.40 3.24 8.97
CA TYR A 52 6.67 4.59 8.47
C TYR A 52 7.96 4.66 7.66
N SER A 53 9.06 4.06 8.13
CA SER A 53 10.32 4.02 7.37
C SER A 53 10.18 3.30 6.02
N VAL A 54 9.44 2.19 5.98
CA VAL A 54 9.16 1.46 4.73
C VAL A 54 8.33 2.32 3.77
N LEU A 55 7.29 2.99 4.25
CA LEU A 55 6.44 3.85 3.41
C LEU A 55 7.18 5.10 2.89
N ALA A 56 8.17 5.59 3.64
CA ALA A 56 8.97 6.75 3.25
C ALA A 56 10.04 6.43 2.20
N ASP A 57 10.52 5.18 2.14
CA ASP A 57 11.59 4.77 1.23
C ASP A 57 11.08 4.66 -0.23
N PRO A 58 11.68 5.41 -1.18
CA PRO A 58 11.29 5.41 -2.59
C PRO A 58 11.28 4.04 -3.27
N VAL A 59 12.04 3.06 -2.79
CA VAL A 59 12.08 1.69 -3.32
C VAL A 59 10.75 0.95 -3.11
N TYR A 60 9.96 1.34 -2.10
CA TYR A 60 8.68 0.70 -1.80
C TYR A 60 7.48 1.45 -2.38
N ARG A 61 7.70 2.52 -3.15
CA ARG A 61 6.60 3.30 -3.74
C ARG A 61 5.83 2.49 -4.77
N SER A 62 4.52 2.64 -4.73
CA SER A 62 3.60 2.15 -5.74
C SER A 62 3.04 3.32 -6.53
N ARG A 63 2.51 3.07 -7.73
CA ARG A 63 1.84 4.09 -8.54
C ARG A 63 0.60 4.62 -7.83
N ARG A 64 -0.21 3.70 -7.30
CA ARG A 64 -1.22 3.96 -6.27
C ARG A 64 -1.19 2.90 -5.19
N LEU A 65 -1.53 3.33 -3.98
CA LEU A 65 -1.45 2.56 -2.74
C LEU A 65 -2.75 2.68 -1.94
N ALA A 66 -3.58 1.65 -1.94
CA ALA A 66 -4.80 1.62 -1.16
C ALA A 66 -4.58 0.93 0.19
N PHE A 67 -5.19 1.46 1.25
CA PHE A 67 -5.31 0.79 2.54
C PHE A 67 -6.77 0.49 2.84
N VAL A 68 -7.09 -0.74 3.21
CA VAL A 68 -8.42 -1.12 3.69
C VAL A 68 -8.35 -1.31 5.19
N VAL A 69 -9.09 -0.50 5.95
CA VAL A 69 -9.02 -0.47 7.42
C VAL A 69 -10.42 -0.66 8.02
N ALA A 70 -10.49 -1.34 9.17
CA ALA A 70 -11.76 -1.57 9.86
C ALA A 70 -12.23 -0.35 10.68
N SER A 71 -11.33 0.56 11.05
CA SER A 71 -11.66 1.71 11.91
C SER A 71 -10.96 3.01 11.53
N SER A 72 -11.57 4.14 11.90
CA SER A 72 -11.09 5.50 11.65
C SER A 72 -9.80 5.85 12.39
N LEU A 73 -9.47 5.14 13.47
CA LEU A 73 -8.28 5.38 14.29
C LEU A 73 -7.00 4.90 13.60
N ALA A 74 -7.05 3.74 12.94
CA ALA A 74 -5.97 3.26 12.07
C ALA A 74 -5.78 4.20 10.86
N ARG A 75 -6.87 4.74 10.31
CA ARG A 75 -6.86 5.71 9.21
C ARG A 75 -6.11 6.99 9.58
N MET A 76 -6.33 7.58 10.77
CA MET A 76 -5.67 8.82 11.17
C MET A 76 -4.15 8.69 11.30
N GLN A 77 -3.65 7.53 11.72
CA GLN A 77 -2.20 7.27 11.78
C GLN A 77 -1.61 7.10 10.38
N LEU A 78 -2.28 6.34 9.50
CA LEU A 78 -1.83 6.13 8.13
C LEU A 78 -1.83 7.42 7.29
N VAL A 79 -2.87 8.25 7.40
CA VAL A 79 -3.00 9.49 6.61
C VAL A 79 -1.83 10.46 6.85
N ARG A 80 -1.30 10.51 8.08
CA ARG A 80 -0.11 11.33 8.38
C ARG A 80 1.18 10.76 7.77
N ALA A 81 1.28 9.44 7.65
CA ALA A 81 2.41 8.74 7.02
C ALA A 81 2.48 8.95 5.52
N LEU A 82 1.31 8.97 4.89
CA LEU A 82 1.19 8.79 3.45
C LEU A 82 1.40 10.09 2.66
N GLY A 83 1.20 11.24 3.31
CA GLY A 83 1.65 12.56 2.86
C GLY A 83 1.24 13.03 1.45
N SER A 84 0.49 12.24 0.64
CA SER A 84 0.30 12.55 -0.77
C SER A 84 -0.80 11.77 -1.50
N ARG A 85 -1.17 12.32 -2.67
CA ARG A 85 -2.26 11.96 -3.61
C ARG A 85 -2.23 10.53 -4.17
N SER A 86 -1.14 9.79 -3.94
CA SER A 86 -0.95 8.43 -4.49
C SER A 86 -1.41 7.33 -3.53
N ALA A 87 -1.85 7.69 -2.31
CA ALA A 87 -2.38 6.73 -1.36
C ALA A 87 -3.72 7.20 -0.79
N GLU A 88 -4.62 6.24 -0.55
CA GLU A 88 -5.97 6.52 -0.02
C GLU A 88 -6.41 5.39 0.92
N CYS A 89 -7.27 5.73 1.88
CA CYS A 89 -7.79 4.78 2.86
C CYS A 89 -9.28 4.52 2.65
N PHE A 90 -9.65 3.24 2.64
CA PHE A 90 -11.00 2.74 2.42
C PHE A 90 -11.45 1.86 3.58
N THR A 91 -12.76 1.72 3.76
CA THR A 91 -13.36 0.73 4.67
C THR A 91 -13.91 -0.48 3.92
N ASP A 92 -14.13 -0.34 2.61
CA ASP A 92 -14.61 -1.38 1.71
C ASP A 92 -13.47 -1.82 0.75
N PRO A 93 -13.12 -3.11 0.71
CA PRO A 93 -12.15 -3.63 -0.26
C PRO A 93 -12.53 -3.38 -1.71
N LEU A 94 -13.82 -3.48 -2.06
CA LEU A 94 -14.26 -3.33 -3.45
C LEU A 94 -14.05 -1.89 -3.94
N ALA A 95 -14.43 -0.90 -3.12
CA ALA A 95 -14.16 0.50 -3.40
C ALA A 95 -12.65 0.79 -3.57
N ALA A 96 -11.80 0.16 -2.75
CA ALA A 96 -10.35 0.30 -2.85
C ALA A 96 -9.81 -0.23 -4.20
N GLU A 97 -10.27 -1.42 -4.61
CA GLU A 97 -9.87 -2.02 -5.89
C GLU A 97 -10.34 -1.18 -7.09
N GLN A 98 -11.60 -0.74 -7.08
CA GLN A 98 -12.16 0.12 -8.13
C GLN A 98 -11.31 1.38 -8.32
N TRP A 99 -10.98 2.06 -7.22
CA TRP A 99 -10.13 3.25 -7.25
C TRP A 99 -8.72 2.98 -7.80
N LEU A 100 -8.13 1.82 -7.51
CA LEU A 100 -6.83 1.43 -8.07
C LEU A 100 -6.92 1.22 -9.58
N PHE A 101 -7.96 0.52 -10.06
CA PHE A 101 -8.10 0.19 -11.47
C PHE A 101 -8.54 1.37 -12.33
N GLU A 102 -9.32 2.31 -11.80
CA GLU A 102 -9.63 3.58 -12.49
C GLU A 102 -8.36 4.31 -12.92
N ASP A 103 -7.34 4.34 -12.05
CA ASP A 103 -6.03 4.91 -12.38
C ASP A 103 -5.34 4.17 -13.52
N LEU A 104 -5.45 2.84 -13.55
CA LEU A 104 -4.80 2.02 -14.58
C LEU A 104 -5.43 2.28 -15.94
N ILE A 105 -6.75 2.34 -15.98
CA ILE A 105 -7.51 2.63 -17.19
C ILE A 105 -7.15 4.02 -17.70
N ALA A 106 -7.19 5.04 -16.83
CA ALA A 106 -6.82 6.41 -17.18
C ALA A 106 -5.38 6.53 -17.69
N HIS A 107 -4.43 5.87 -17.01
CA HIS A 107 -3.03 5.88 -17.42
C HIS A 107 -2.82 5.19 -18.78
N ARG A 108 -3.44 4.04 -19.01
CA ARG A 108 -3.34 3.33 -20.31
C ARG A 108 -3.96 4.14 -21.45
N ALA A 109 -5.08 4.81 -21.19
CA ALA A 109 -5.70 5.71 -22.17
C ALA A 109 -4.78 6.88 -22.52
N ALA A 110 -4.15 7.51 -21.52
CA ALA A 110 -3.21 8.61 -21.74
C ALA A 110 -1.97 8.17 -22.55
N VAL A 111 -1.40 7.00 -22.25
CA VAL A 111 -0.26 6.44 -22.99
C VAL A 111 -0.64 6.11 -24.44
N ALA A 112 -1.86 5.61 -24.68
CA ALA A 112 -2.34 5.33 -26.03
C ALA A 112 -2.56 6.62 -26.86
N ALA A 113 -3.06 7.69 -26.25
CA ALA A 113 -3.30 8.97 -26.91
C ALA A 113 -2.01 9.74 -27.26
N ALA A 114 -0.89 9.42 -26.61
CA ALA A 114 0.41 10.06 -26.82
C ALA A 114 1.27 9.39 -27.92
N ARG A 115 0.74 8.36 -28.60
CA ARG A 115 1.39 7.62 -29.70
C ARG A 115 0.74 7.96 -31.03
#